data_AF-A0A067EXM0-F1
#
_entry.id   AF-A0A067EXM0-F1
#
_cell.length_a   1.000
_cell.length_b   1.000
_cell.length_c   1.000
_cell.angle_alpha   90.00
_cell.angle_beta   90.00
_cell.angle_gamma   90.00
#
_symmetry.space_group_name_H-M   'P 1'
#
loop_
_entity.id
_entity.type
_entity.pdbx_description
1 polymer ?
#
loop_
_entity_poly.entity_id
_entity_poly.type
_entity_poly.pdbx_seq_one_letter_code
_entity_poly.pdbx_strand_id
1 'polypeptide(L)'
;MSLSGPLKITYHSPEEEIAFGPGCWLWDYLRRSGASGFLLPLSGGADSSSVAAIVGCMCQLVVKEIANGDEQVKADAIRIGRYANGEFPTESREFAKRIFYTVFMGSENSSQETRMRAKKLADEIGSWHLDVSIDTVVSAFLSLFQTLTGKRPRYK
;
A
#
# COMPACT_ATOMS: atom_id res chain seq x y z
N MET A 1 -18.64 -44.65 -2.41
CA MET A 1 -17.96 -43.39 -2.80
C MET A 1 -17.05 -43.72 -3.97
N SER A 2 -17.23 -43.10 -5.14
CA SER A 2 -16.24 -43.27 -6.22
C SER A 2 -15.01 -42.42 -5.91
N LEU A 3 -13.83 -42.94 -6.18
CA LEU A 3 -12.59 -42.17 -6.07
C LEU A 3 -12.62 -41.03 -7.10
N SER A 4 -12.14 -39.85 -6.72
CA SER A 4 -11.97 -38.73 -7.65
C SER A 4 -10.92 -39.08 -8.70
N GLY A 5 -11.15 -38.65 -9.95
CA GLY A 5 -10.18 -38.81 -11.02
C GLY A 5 -8.90 -37.97 -10.82
N PRO A 6 -7.81 -38.27 -11.55
CA PRO A 6 -6.60 -37.46 -11.53
C PRO A 6 -6.86 -36.01 -11.95
N LEU A 7 -6.33 -35.04 -11.21
CA LEU A 7 -6.41 -33.62 -11.52
C LEU A 7 -5.09 -33.12 -12.12
N LYS A 8 -5.17 -32.25 -13.13
CA LYS A 8 -4.00 -31.57 -13.68
C LYS A 8 -3.62 -30.41 -12.75
N ILE A 9 -2.35 -30.39 -12.34
CA ILE A 9 -1.81 -29.28 -11.54
C ILE A 9 -1.66 -28.05 -12.43
N THR A 10 -2.18 -26.92 -11.95
CA THR A 10 -1.96 -25.61 -12.56
C THR A 10 -1.06 -24.80 -11.64
N TYR A 11 0.06 -24.32 -12.16
CA TYR A 11 0.97 -23.45 -11.43
C TYR A 11 0.66 -22.00 -11.75
N HIS A 12 0.94 -21.13 -10.79
CA HIS A 12 0.93 -19.69 -10.99
C HIS A 12 2.15 -19.27 -11.81
N SER A 13 2.04 -18.15 -12.53
CA SER A 13 3.23 -17.51 -13.09
C SER A 13 4.09 -16.90 -11.97
N PRO A 14 5.40 -16.65 -12.20
CA PRO A 14 6.23 -16.00 -11.19
C PRO A 14 5.68 -14.65 -10.71
N GLU A 15 5.06 -13.87 -11.61
CA GLU A 15 4.44 -12.59 -11.28
C GLU A 15 3.19 -12.75 -10.42
N GLU A 16 2.37 -13.78 -10.70
CA GLU A 16 1.22 -14.14 -9.87
C GLU A 16 1.66 -14.59 -8.47
N GLU A 17 2.73 -15.39 -8.35
CA GLU A 17 3.28 -15.80 -7.06
C GLU A 17 3.76 -14.59 -6.23
N ILE A 18 4.42 -13.63 -6.88
CA ILE A 18 4.87 -12.38 -6.26
C ILE A 18 3.70 -11.49 -5.86
N ALA A 19 2.59 -11.51 -6.58
CA ALA A 19 1.40 -10.74 -6.22
C ALA A 19 0.61 -11.39 -5.08
N PHE A 20 0.32 -12.69 -5.20
CA PHE A 20 -0.59 -13.41 -4.30
C PHE A 20 0.05 -13.78 -2.97
N GLY A 21 1.29 -14.29 -2.97
CA GLY A 21 1.95 -14.71 -1.74
C GLY A 21 2.13 -13.55 -0.74
N PRO A 22 2.87 -12.50 -1.13
CA PRO A 22 2.99 -11.27 -0.35
C PRO A 22 1.66 -10.57 -0.06
N GLY A 23 0.71 -10.58 -1.00
CA GLY A 23 -0.63 -10.02 -0.79
C GLY A 23 -1.37 -10.70 0.37
N CYS A 24 -1.44 -12.03 0.36
CA CYS A 24 -2.02 -12.82 1.45
C CYS A 24 -1.26 -12.65 2.76
N TRP A 25 0.07 -12.55 2.71
CA TRP A 25 0.89 -12.32 3.91
C TRP A 25 0.59 -10.96 4.55
N LEU A 26 0.49 -9.89 3.75
CA LEU A 26 0.14 -8.55 4.24
C LEU A 26 -1.28 -8.52 4.83
N TRP A 27 -2.23 -9.24 4.23
CA TRP A 27 -3.58 -9.36 4.79
C TRP A 27 -3.56 -10.00 6.17
N ASP A 28 -2.86 -11.12 6.32
CA ASP A 28 -2.69 -11.80 7.60
C ASP A 28 -1.99 -10.92 8.64
N TYR A 29 -0.95 -10.20 8.23
CA TYR A 29 -0.26 -9.27 9.10
C TYR A 29 -1.20 -8.14 9.58
N LEU A 30 -1.94 -7.53 8.67
CA LEU A 30 -2.86 -6.43 8.98
C LEU A 30 -3.96 -6.88 9.94
N ARG A 31 -4.66 -7.98 9.63
CA ARG A 31 -5.81 -8.42 10.42
C ARG A 31 -5.43 -8.91 11.81
N ARG A 32 -4.19 -9.40 12.01
CA ARG A 32 -3.70 -9.95 13.29
C ARG A 32 -2.91 -8.96 14.14
N SER A 33 -2.29 -7.94 13.55
CA SER A 33 -1.47 -6.96 14.29
C SER A 33 -2.28 -5.96 15.11
N GLY A 34 -3.57 -5.80 14.83
CA GLY A 34 -4.41 -4.75 15.42
C GLY A 34 -4.21 -3.37 14.77
N ALA A 35 -3.39 -3.27 13.72
CA ALA A 35 -3.26 -2.06 12.92
C ALA A 35 -4.55 -1.76 12.14
N SER A 36 -4.74 -0.48 11.78
CA SER A 36 -5.88 -0.01 10.99
C SER A 36 -5.57 0.24 9.51
N GLY A 37 -4.37 -0.11 9.07
CA GLY A 37 -3.92 0.09 7.70
C GLY A 37 -2.40 0.15 7.55
N PHE A 38 -1.96 0.59 6.37
CA PHE A 38 -0.57 0.75 5.98
C PHE A 38 -0.27 2.21 5.62
N LEU A 39 0.95 2.64 5.90
CA LEU A 39 1.52 3.89 5.39
C LEU A 39 2.75 3.54 4.54
N LEU A 40 2.77 3.96 3.28
CA LEU A 40 3.89 3.73 2.37
C LEU A 40 4.44 5.04 1.81
N PRO A 41 5.71 5.37 2.10
CA PRO A 41 6.47 6.34 1.31
C PRO A 41 6.55 5.91 -0.15
N LEU A 42 5.79 6.56 -1.03
CA LEU A 42 5.68 6.23 -2.43
C LEU A 42 6.52 7.20 -3.25
N SER A 43 7.66 6.76 -3.77
CA SER A 43 8.62 7.63 -4.47
C SER A 43 8.36 7.74 -5.98
N GLY A 44 7.50 6.89 -6.53
CA GLY A 44 7.34 6.73 -7.99
C GLY A 44 8.46 5.90 -8.65
N GLY A 45 9.36 5.33 -7.86
CA GLY A 45 10.32 4.32 -8.28
C GLY A 45 9.75 2.89 -8.24
N ALA A 46 10.43 1.95 -8.90
CA ALA A 46 9.96 0.58 -9.09
C ALA A 46 9.63 -0.12 -7.77
N ASP A 47 10.53 -0.10 -6.78
CA ASP A 47 10.36 -0.87 -5.54
C ASP A 47 9.14 -0.43 -4.74
N SER A 48 9.00 0.89 -4.49
CA SER A 48 7.83 1.43 -3.79
C SER A 48 6.54 1.20 -4.59
N SER A 49 6.62 1.19 -5.93
CA SER A 49 5.48 0.91 -6.80
C SER A 49 5.06 -0.56 -6.73
N SER A 50 6.03 -1.49 -6.65
CA SER A 50 5.77 -2.92 -6.46
C SER A 50 5.09 -3.19 -5.13
N VAL A 51 5.54 -2.56 -4.04
CA VAL A 51 4.87 -2.68 -2.72
C VAL A 51 3.44 -2.16 -2.80
N ALA A 52 3.22 -0.99 -3.44
CA ALA A 52 1.89 -0.45 -3.61
C ALA A 52 0.99 -1.39 -4.43
N ALA A 53 1.50 -1.96 -5.52
CA ALA A 53 0.78 -2.91 -6.37
C ALA A 53 0.38 -4.18 -5.60
N ILE A 54 1.25 -4.71 -4.73
CA ILE A 54 0.95 -5.85 -3.86
C ILE A 54 -0.19 -5.51 -2.89
N VAL A 55 -0.20 -4.33 -2.27
CA VAL A 55 -1.32 -3.90 -1.40
C VAL A 55 -2.61 -3.73 -2.21
N GLY A 56 -2.52 -3.22 -3.45
CA GLY A 56 -3.65 -3.17 -4.37
C GLY A 56 -4.22 -4.56 -4.70
N CYS A 57 -3.34 -5.53 -4.99
CA CYS A 57 -3.71 -6.92 -5.22
C CYS A 57 -4.36 -7.55 -3.98
N MET A 58 -3.79 -7.32 -2.79
CA MET A 58 -4.38 -7.76 -1.52
C MET A 58 -5.82 -7.25 -1.37
N CYS A 59 -6.09 -5.97 -1.66
CA CYS A 59 -7.45 -5.42 -1.59
C CYS A 59 -8.41 -6.10 -2.59
N GLN A 60 -7.93 -6.44 -3.79
CA GLN A 60 -8.72 -7.18 -4.78
C GLN A 60 -9.04 -8.60 -4.30
N LEU A 61 -8.07 -9.31 -3.72
CA LEU A 61 -8.27 -10.65 -3.16
C LEU A 61 -9.28 -10.63 -2.01
N VAL A 62 -9.20 -9.65 -1.10
CA VAL A 62 -10.16 -9.49 0.00
C VAL A 62 -11.59 -9.31 -0.53
N VAL A 63 -11.80 -8.38 -1.46
CA VAL A 63 -13.13 -8.16 -2.06
C VAL A 63 -13.63 -9.40 -2.80
N LYS A 64 -12.74 -10.10 -3.51
CA LYS A 64 -13.07 -11.35 -4.20
C LYS A 64 -13.55 -12.43 -3.22
N GLU A 65 -12.85 -12.66 -2.11
CA GLU A 65 -13.26 -13.68 -1.15
C GLU A 65 -14.52 -13.31 -0.38
N ILE A 66 -14.78 -12.03 -0.14
CA ILE A 66 -16.08 -11.56 0.37
C ILE A 66 -17.20 -11.91 -0.61
N ALA A 67 -16.99 -11.69 -1.91
CA ALA A 67 -17.96 -12.06 -2.94
C ALA A 67 -18.16 -13.58 -3.05
N ASN A 68 -17.14 -14.39 -2.74
CA ASN A 68 -17.23 -15.85 -2.66
C ASN A 68 -17.94 -16.35 -1.38
N GLY A 69 -18.27 -15.46 -0.44
CA GLY A 69 -18.98 -15.80 0.80
C GLY A 69 -18.07 -16.14 1.98
N ASP A 70 -16.81 -15.71 1.98
CA ASP A 70 -15.95 -15.86 3.15
C ASP A 70 -16.34 -14.86 4.25
N GLU A 71 -17.08 -15.35 5.23
CA GLU A 71 -17.58 -14.55 6.36
C GLU A 71 -16.46 -14.07 7.29
N GLN A 72 -15.33 -14.79 7.38
CA GLN A 72 -14.21 -14.38 8.23
C GLN A 72 -13.47 -13.21 7.59
N VAL A 73 -13.18 -13.29 6.28
CA VAL A 73 -12.56 -12.18 5.53
C VAL A 73 -13.47 -10.96 5.57
N LYS A 74 -14.78 -11.13 5.40
CA LYS A 74 -15.77 -10.06 5.50
C LYS A 74 -15.76 -9.38 6.86
N ALA A 75 -15.82 -10.15 7.95
CA ALA A 75 -15.79 -9.61 9.31
C ALA A 75 -14.50 -8.84 9.59
N ASP A 76 -13.36 -9.38 9.17
CA ASP A 76 -12.05 -8.71 9.31
C ASP A 76 -11.99 -7.42 8.48
N ALA A 77 -12.48 -7.43 7.24
CA ALA A 77 -12.49 -6.25 6.38
C ALA A 77 -13.42 -5.14 6.90
N ILE A 78 -14.60 -5.49 7.41
CA ILE A 78 -15.52 -4.57 8.08
C ILE A 78 -14.83 -3.90 9.27
N ARG A 79 -14.18 -4.70 10.12
CA ARG A 79 -13.48 -4.23 11.33
C ARG A 79 -12.31 -3.30 10.98
N ILE A 80 -11.43 -3.71 10.08
CA ILE A 80 -10.21 -2.97 9.74
C ILE A 80 -10.55 -1.69 8.97
N GLY A 81 -11.45 -1.78 7.98
CA GLY A 81 -11.94 -0.64 7.21
C GLY A 81 -12.95 0.25 7.97
N ARG A 82 -13.32 -0.12 9.20
CA ARG A 82 -14.28 0.59 10.05
C ARG A 82 -15.60 0.89 9.32
N TYR A 83 -16.14 -0.11 8.63
CA TYR A 83 -17.45 0.00 8.01
C TYR A 83 -18.54 0.02 9.10
N ALA A 84 -19.62 0.76 8.85
CA ALA A 84 -20.72 0.94 9.78
C ALA A 84 -22.05 0.52 9.13
N ASN A 85 -23.11 0.39 9.92
CA ASN A 85 -24.48 0.19 9.42
C ASN A 85 -24.67 -1.04 8.50
N GLY A 86 -23.87 -2.09 8.70
CA GLY A 86 -23.95 -3.31 7.88
C GLY A 86 -23.27 -3.20 6.50
N GLU A 87 -22.57 -2.10 6.23
CA GLU A 87 -21.74 -1.95 5.03
C GLU A 87 -20.51 -2.86 5.07
N PHE A 88 -19.99 -3.20 3.90
CA PHE A 88 -18.75 -3.97 3.72
C PHE A 88 -18.13 -3.62 2.36
N PRO A 89 -16.82 -3.86 2.16
CA PRO A 89 -16.16 -3.50 0.91
C PRO A 89 -16.69 -4.34 -0.26
N THR A 90 -17.08 -3.66 -1.33
CA THR A 90 -17.49 -4.26 -2.61
C THR A 90 -16.55 -3.88 -3.76
N GLU A 91 -15.69 -2.88 -3.55
CA GLU A 91 -14.79 -2.33 -4.56
C GLU A 91 -13.39 -2.18 -3.94
N SER A 92 -12.37 -2.72 -4.61
CA SER A 92 -11.03 -2.81 -4.03
C SER A 92 -10.38 -1.45 -3.82
N ARG A 93 -10.65 -0.48 -4.70
CA ARG A 93 -10.13 0.89 -4.58
C ARG A 93 -10.76 1.62 -3.39
N GLU A 94 -12.05 1.41 -3.13
CA GLU A 94 -12.74 1.95 -1.95
C GLU A 94 -12.17 1.37 -0.66
N PHE A 95 -11.94 0.06 -0.61
CA PHE A 95 -11.29 -0.58 0.53
C PHE A 95 -9.87 -0.05 0.72
N ALA A 96 -9.07 0.00 -0.35
CA ALA A 96 -7.71 0.55 -0.33
C ALA A 96 -7.69 1.99 0.20
N LYS A 97 -8.66 2.83 -0.16
CA LYS A 97 -8.75 4.22 0.32
C LYS A 97 -8.84 4.35 1.84
N ARG A 98 -9.43 3.35 2.51
CA ARG A 98 -9.59 3.34 3.97
C ARG A 98 -8.36 2.84 4.70
N ILE A 99 -7.65 1.87 4.11
CA ILE A 99 -6.60 1.13 4.81
C ILE A 99 -5.20 1.41 4.27
N PHE A 100 -5.05 2.10 3.15
CA PHE A 100 -3.77 2.31 2.51
C PHE A 100 -3.50 3.78 2.27
N TYR A 101 -2.54 4.31 3.02
CA TYR A 101 -2.06 5.67 2.92
C TYR A 101 -0.73 5.67 2.19
N THR A 102 -0.61 6.51 1.18
CA THR A 102 0.65 6.70 0.46
C THR A 102 1.12 8.14 0.63
N VAL A 103 2.43 8.34 0.72
CA VAL A 103 3.01 9.69 0.85
C VAL A 103 4.18 9.86 -0.11
N PHE A 104 4.09 10.84 -1.00
CA PHE A 104 5.24 11.34 -1.73
C PHE A 104 5.91 12.43 -0.89
N MET A 105 7.16 12.17 -0.46
CA MET A 105 7.98 13.11 0.31
C MET A 105 8.98 13.78 -0.64
N GLY A 106 8.53 14.86 -1.29
CA GLY A 106 9.32 15.60 -2.26
C GLY A 106 10.36 16.51 -1.61
N SER A 107 11.48 16.72 -2.29
CA SER A 107 12.48 17.74 -1.97
C SER A 107 12.69 18.68 -3.16
N GLU A 108 13.48 19.73 -2.98
CA GLU A 108 13.94 20.62 -4.06
C GLU A 108 14.61 19.88 -5.24
N ASN A 109 15.14 18.68 -5.00
CA ASN A 109 15.80 17.84 -6.00
C ASN A 109 14.88 16.79 -6.65
N SER A 110 13.61 16.72 -6.23
CA SER A 110 12.66 15.74 -6.73
C SER A 110 12.09 16.17 -8.09
N SER A 111 12.09 15.26 -9.07
CA SER A 111 11.56 15.55 -10.41
C SER A 111 10.03 15.55 -10.42
N GLN A 112 9.43 16.37 -11.29
CA GLN A 112 8.00 16.37 -11.52
C GLN A 112 7.48 15.00 -12.00
N GLU A 113 8.28 14.28 -12.78
CA GLU A 113 7.91 12.96 -13.29
C GLU A 113 7.70 11.92 -12.19
N THR A 114 8.63 11.83 -11.23
CA THR A 114 8.53 10.85 -10.12
C THR A 114 7.32 11.13 -9.24
N ARG A 115 7.07 12.42 -8.96
CA ARG A 115 5.88 12.90 -8.28
C ARG A 115 4.59 12.51 -9.00
N MET A 116 4.53 12.72 -10.32
CA MET A 116 3.35 12.36 -11.13
C MET A 116 3.13 10.85 -11.19
N ARG A 117 4.20 10.04 -11.29
CA ARG A 117 4.09 8.57 -11.29
C ARG A 117 3.54 8.05 -9.97
N ALA A 118 4.04 8.56 -8.84
CA ALA A 118 3.55 8.21 -7.51
C ALA A 118 2.05 8.53 -7.38
N LYS A 119 1.65 9.75 -7.77
CA LYS A 119 0.25 10.16 -7.74
C LYS A 119 -0.64 9.27 -8.62
N LYS A 120 -0.24 9.04 -9.87
CA LYS A 120 -1.01 8.23 -10.82
C LYS A 120 -1.23 6.81 -10.29
N LEU A 121 -0.17 6.16 -9.79
CA LEU A 121 -0.28 4.82 -9.23
C LEU A 121 -1.16 4.78 -7.98
N ALA A 122 -1.03 5.77 -7.10
CA ALA A 122 -1.86 5.90 -5.92
C ALA A 122 -3.36 6.06 -6.27
N ASP A 123 -3.66 6.86 -7.29
CA ASP A 123 -5.01 7.08 -7.81
C ASP A 123 -5.58 5.79 -8.45
N GLU A 124 -4.77 5.05 -9.22
CA GLU A 124 -5.16 3.76 -9.83
C GLU A 124 -5.50 2.71 -8.77
N ILE A 125 -4.66 2.56 -7.73
CA ILE A 125 -4.90 1.64 -6.60
C ILE A 125 -6.07 2.11 -5.73
N GLY A 126 -6.31 3.43 -5.64
CA GLY A 126 -7.32 4.02 -4.77
C GLY A 126 -6.82 4.38 -3.37
N SER A 127 -5.51 4.38 -3.12
CA SER A 127 -4.93 4.75 -1.82
C SER A 127 -5.20 6.22 -1.45
N TRP A 128 -5.20 6.54 -0.16
CA TRP A 128 -5.21 7.92 0.30
C TRP A 128 -3.81 8.54 0.12
N HIS A 129 -3.64 9.34 -0.93
CA HIS A 129 -2.33 9.90 -1.30
C HIS A 129 -2.07 11.29 -0.69
N LEU A 130 -0.93 11.43 -0.03
CA LEU A 130 -0.38 12.69 0.46
C LEU A 130 0.83 13.08 -0.37
N ASP A 131 0.98 14.38 -0.58
CA ASP A 131 2.09 14.95 -1.32
C ASP A 131 2.65 16.13 -0.51
N VAL A 132 3.84 15.93 0.03
CA VAL A 132 4.42 16.80 1.06
C VAL A 132 5.86 17.14 0.70
N SER A 133 6.24 18.41 0.80
CA SER A 133 7.64 18.83 0.72
C SER A 133 8.31 18.68 2.08
N ILE A 134 9.52 18.11 2.09
CA ILE A 134 10.36 17.99 3.29
C ILE A 134 11.35 19.16 3.43
N ASP A 135 11.39 20.09 2.48
CA ASP A 135 12.43 21.13 2.38
C ASP A 135 12.46 22.04 3.60
N THR A 136 11.30 22.33 4.19
CA THR A 136 11.21 23.14 5.42
C THR A 136 11.87 22.43 6.60
N VAL A 137 11.63 21.12 6.73
CA VAL A 137 12.23 20.30 7.79
C VAL A 137 13.74 20.18 7.58
N VAL A 138 14.17 19.87 6.35
CA VAL A 138 15.59 19.79 5.98
C VAL A 138 16.30 21.11 6.27
N SER A 139 15.70 22.24 5.90
CA SER A 139 16.25 23.57 6.16
C SER A 139 16.40 23.86 7.66
N ALA A 140 15.43 23.46 8.48
CA ALA A 140 15.51 23.61 9.94
C ALA A 140 16.67 22.80 10.53
N PHE A 141 16.86 21.55 10.09
CA PHE A 141 18.00 20.72 10.50
C PHE A 141 19.34 21.32 10.08
N LEU A 142 19.46 21.82 8.85
CA LEU A 142 20.69 22.46 8.37
C LEU A 142 21.02 23.74 9.15
N SER A 143 20.01 24.55 9.48
CA SER A 143 20.17 25.75 10.31
C SER A 143 20.62 25.41 11.74
N LEU A 144 20.04 24.39 12.36
CA LEU A 144 20.45 23.92 13.69
C LEU A 144 21.91 23.44 13.67
N PHE A 145 22.28 22.63 12.68
CA PHE A 145 23.64 22.13 12.54
C PHE A 145 24.65 23.28 12.36
N GLN A 146 24.33 24.26 11.52
CA GLN A 146 25.16 25.44 11.32
C GLN A 146 25.33 26.24 12.61
N THR A 147 24.26 26.39 13.40
CA THR A 147 24.29 27.09 14.69
C THR A 147 25.23 26.40 15.68
N LEU A 148 25.20 25.07 15.76
CA LEU A 148 26.01 24.31 16.72
C LEU A 148 27.48 24.14 16.30
N THR A 149 27.75 24.04 15.00
CA THR A 149 29.08 23.66 14.49
C THR A 149 29.84 24.80 13.82
N GLY A 150 29.17 25.90 13.49
CA GLY A 150 29.70 26.98 12.65
C GLY A 150 29.94 26.58 11.18
N LYS A 151 29.58 25.36 10.78
CA LYS A 151 29.78 24.83 9.42
C LYS A 151 28.43 24.53 8.76
N ARG A 152 28.31 24.81 7.46
CA ARG A 152 27.14 24.47 6.66
C ARG A 152 27.50 23.42 5.61
N PRO A 153 26.96 22.19 5.69
CA PRO A 153 27.08 21.19 4.64
C PRO A 153 26.53 21.73 3.32
N ARG A 154 27.19 21.39 2.21
CA ARG A 154 26.73 21.72 0.85
C ARG A 154 26.65 20.43 0.04
N TYR A 155 25.68 20.37 -0.86
CA TYR A 155 25.63 19.32 -1.88
C TYR A 155 26.91 19.37 -2.74
N LYS A 156 27.28 18.21 -3.29
CA LYS A 156 28.39 18.10 -4.24
C LYS A 156 28.09 18.84 -5.53
#